data_AF-A0A7S2KDK2-F1
#
_entry.id   AF-A0A7S2KDK2-F1
#
_cell.length_a   1.000
_cell.length_b   1.000
_cell.length_c   1.000
_cell.angle_alpha   90.00
_cell.angle_beta   90.00
_cell.angle_gamma   90.00
#
_symmetry.space_group_name_H-M   'P 1'
#
loop_
_entity.id
_entity.type
_entity.pdbx_description
1 polymer ?
#
loop_
_entity_poly.entity_id
_entity_poly.type
_entity_poly.pdbx_seq_one_letter_code
_entity_poly.pdbx_strand_id
1 'polypeptide(L)'
;GESLAPGSAIRVVGLDLLSGRYEPSGQQHDGQQVFQKAQRKSGRAVVLYYAVGHQRSLGGWWFAEEVGSHSAWCFAEGVGFPPPPAGWIVPTDEEVPVP
;
A
#
# COMPACT_ATOMS: atom_id res chain seq x y z
N GLY A 1 30.99 -16.39 -29.71
CA GLY A 1 31.04 -15.64 -28.45
C GLY A 1 30.01 -14.54 -28.54
N GLU A 2 28.78 -14.84 -28.15
CA GLU A 2 27.68 -13.90 -28.22
C GLU A 2 27.56 -13.20 -26.86
N SER A 3 27.85 -11.91 -26.86
CA SER A 3 27.74 -11.04 -25.68
C SER A 3 26.26 -10.80 -25.41
N LEU A 4 25.78 -11.24 -24.24
CA LEU A 4 24.44 -10.92 -23.75
C LEU A 4 24.33 -9.40 -23.55
N ALA A 5 23.28 -8.78 -24.10
CA ALA A 5 22.98 -7.36 -23.96
C ALA A 5 22.72 -7.00 -22.47
N PRO A 6 23.04 -5.77 -22.02
CA PRO A 6 22.79 -5.36 -20.64
C PRO A 6 21.31 -5.53 -20.30
N GLY A 7 21.06 -6.23 -19.19
CA GLY A 7 19.74 -6.66 -18.75
C GLY A 7 18.71 -5.55 -18.82
N SER A 8 17.61 -5.81 -19.51
CA SER A 8 16.47 -4.91 -19.64
C SER A 8 16.03 -4.42 -18.26
N ALA A 9 16.24 -3.13 -17.99
CA ALA A 9 15.76 -2.51 -16.77
C ALA A 9 14.22 -2.59 -16.74
N ILE A 10 13.67 -3.16 -15.68
CA ILE A 10 12.21 -3.21 -15.48
C ILE A 10 11.74 -1.79 -15.17
N ARG A 11 10.85 -1.23 -16.00
CA ARG A 11 10.22 0.05 -15.75
C ARG A 11 9.07 -0.13 -14.75
N VAL A 12 9.27 0.32 -13.52
CA VAL A 12 8.20 0.40 -12.52
C VAL A 12 7.44 1.71 -12.70
N VAL A 13 6.12 1.63 -12.87
CA VAL A 13 5.22 2.80 -13.04
C VAL A 13 4.22 2.83 -11.89
N GLY A 14 3.82 4.01 -11.42
CA GLY A 14 2.78 4.17 -10.40
C GLY A 14 3.27 4.23 -8.95
N LEU A 15 4.56 3.95 -8.67
CA LEU A 15 5.13 4.11 -7.33
C LEU A 15 5.00 5.55 -6.79
N ASP A 16 4.94 6.52 -7.69
CA ASP A 16 4.74 7.93 -7.36
C ASP A 16 3.32 8.26 -6.87
N LEU A 17 2.34 7.36 -7.13
CA LEU A 17 1.00 7.42 -6.56
C LEU A 17 1.01 7.11 -5.07
N LEU A 18 1.91 6.24 -4.60
CA LEU A 18 2.02 5.89 -3.17
C LEU A 18 3.05 6.78 -2.45
N SER A 19 4.16 7.12 -3.10
CA SER A 19 5.23 7.90 -2.48
C SER A 19 4.81 9.35 -2.21
N GLY A 20 5.05 9.85 -1.00
CA GLY A 20 4.79 11.25 -0.65
C GLY A 20 4.52 11.48 0.83
N ARG A 21 4.08 12.69 1.16
CA ARG A 21 3.69 13.06 2.53
C ARG A 21 2.26 12.62 2.82
N TYR A 22 2.08 11.99 3.98
CA TYR A 22 0.79 11.59 4.52
C TYR A 22 0.50 12.38 5.79
N GLU A 23 -0.76 12.74 5.96
CA GLU A 23 -1.25 13.53 7.10
C GLU A 23 -2.40 12.79 7.77
N PRO A 24 -2.55 12.91 9.11
CA PRO A 24 -3.68 12.31 9.82
C PRO A 24 -5.01 12.74 9.20
N SER A 25 -5.89 11.79 8.92
CA SER A 25 -7.23 12.08 8.38
C SER A 25 -8.24 12.44 9.47
N GLY A 26 -7.90 12.26 10.75
CA GLY A 26 -8.83 12.35 11.88
C GLY A 26 -9.69 11.08 12.07
N GLN A 27 -9.55 10.08 11.20
CA GLN A 27 -10.22 8.78 11.34
C GLN A 27 -9.30 7.75 11.99
N GLN A 28 -9.91 6.73 12.60
CA GLN A 28 -9.20 5.56 13.12
C GLN A 28 -9.75 4.28 12.50
N HIS A 29 -8.90 3.27 12.37
CA HIS A 29 -9.27 1.93 11.94
C HIS A 29 -8.48 0.91 12.78
N ASP A 30 -9.16 -0.08 13.35
CA ASP A 30 -8.60 -1.09 14.25
C ASP A 30 -7.60 -0.58 15.30
N GLY A 31 -7.96 0.54 15.92
CA GLY A 31 -7.18 1.16 16.99
C GLY A 31 -5.95 1.95 16.53
N GLN A 32 -5.79 2.21 15.23
CA GLN A 32 -4.71 3.02 14.67
C GLN A 32 -5.23 4.22 13.87
N GLN A 33 -4.44 5.29 13.82
CA GLN A 33 -4.73 6.48 13.02
C GLN A 33 -4.68 6.15 11.52
N VAL A 34 -5.69 6.60 10.78
CA VAL A 34 -5.68 6.59 9.31
C VAL A 34 -4.98 7.85 8.80
N PHE A 35 -4.14 7.70 7.79
CA PHE A 35 -3.47 8.82 7.14
C PHE A 35 -3.94 8.96 5.69
N GLN A 36 -3.99 10.19 5.20
CA GLN A 36 -4.31 10.49 3.81
C GLN A 36 -3.13 11.21 3.15
N LYS A 37 -2.89 10.91 1.87
CA LYS A 37 -1.84 11.58 1.11
C LYS A 37 -2.19 13.06 0.94
N ALA A 38 -1.27 13.93 1.37
CA ALA A 38 -1.48 15.38 1.36
C ALA A 38 -1.62 15.94 -0.07
N GLN A 39 -0.87 15.38 -1.02
CA GLN A 39 -0.91 15.77 -2.42
C GLN A 39 -1.56 14.68 -3.26
N ARG A 40 -2.78 14.96 -3.73
CA ARG A 40 -3.50 14.08 -4.65
C ARG A 40 -2.93 14.26 -6.06
N LYS A 41 -2.35 13.20 -6.62
CA LYS A 41 -1.99 13.15 -8.04
C LYS A 41 -3.19 12.62 -8.83
N SER A 42 -3.51 13.27 -9.95
CA SER A 42 -4.58 12.85 -10.86
C SER A 42 -5.95 12.67 -10.20
N GLY A 43 -6.23 13.41 -9.12
CA GLY A 43 -7.51 13.33 -8.39
C GLY A 43 -7.73 12.08 -7.54
N ARG A 44 -6.79 11.11 -7.53
CA ARG A 44 -6.92 9.89 -6.74
C ARG A 44 -6.59 10.14 -5.28
N ALA A 45 -7.49 9.72 -4.39
CA ALA A 45 -7.23 9.67 -2.95
C ALA A 45 -6.35 8.46 -2.65
N VAL A 46 -5.44 8.60 -1.69
CA VAL A 46 -4.64 7.48 -1.18
C VAL A 46 -4.69 7.56 0.32
N VAL A 47 -5.14 6.47 0.94
CA VAL A 47 -5.12 6.29 2.39
C VAL A 47 -4.05 5.27 2.77
N LEU A 48 -3.49 5.46 3.96
CA LEU A 48 -2.64 4.51 4.66
C LEU A 48 -3.34 4.18 5.98
N TYR A 49 -3.70 2.92 6.16
CA TYR A 49 -4.42 2.47 7.35
C TYR A 49 -3.94 1.09 7.79
N TYR A 50 -4.19 0.78 9.06
CA TYR A 50 -3.93 -0.52 9.64
C TYR A 50 -5.25 -1.30 9.75
N ALA A 51 -5.21 -2.60 9.46
CA ALA A 51 -6.33 -3.51 9.65
C ALA A 51 -5.88 -4.78 10.37
N VAL A 52 -6.68 -5.25 11.33
CA VAL A 52 -6.48 -6.54 11.97
C VAL A 52 -6.99 -7.62 11.03
N GLY A 53 -6.11 -8.54 10.64
CA GLY A 53 -6.49 -9.66 9.80
C GLY A 53 -7.49 -10.56 10.53
N HIS A 54 -8.60 -10.87 9.86
CA HIS A 54 -9.61 -11.79 10.36
C HIS A 54 -9.65 -13.06 9.52
N GLN A 55 -9.50 -14.23 10.15
CA GLN A 55 -9.61 -15.60 9.59
C GLN A 55 -8.91 -15.89 8.24
N ARG A 56 -9.27 -15.20 7.16
CA ARG A 56 -8.71 -15.29 5.81
C ARG A 56 -8.09 -13.99 5.30
N SER A 57 -8.22 -12.88 6.02
CA SER A 57 -7.64 -11.58 5.68
C SER A 57 -6.27 -11.40 6.33
N LEU A 58 -5.35 -10.75 5.62
CA LEU A 58 -4.02 -10.44 6.14
C LEU A 58 -4.09 -9.26 7.11
N GLY A 59 -3.39 -9.36 8.24
CA GLY A 59 -3.30 -8.26 9.21
C GLY A 59 -2.07 -7.41 8.94
N GLY A 60 -2.25 -6.09 8.90
CA GLY A 60 -1.13 -5.19 8.67
C GLY A 60 -1.53 -3.83 8.13
N TRP A 61 -0.59 -3.22 7.41
CA TRP A 61 -0.70 -1.88 6.87
C TRP A 61 -1.03 -1.90 5.38
N TRP A 62 -1.92 -1.01 4.97
CA TRP A 62 -2.53 -1.00 3.66
C TRP A 62 -2.47 0.37 3.02
N PHE A 63 -2.08 0.42 1.74
CA PHE A 63 -2.35 1.54 0.86
C PHE A 63 -3.57 1.22 -0.03
N ALA A 64 -4.57 2.10 -0.04
CA ALA A 64 -5.77 1.94 -0.86
C ALA A 64 -6.40 3.30 -1.21
N GLU A 65 -7.46 3.29 -2.02
CA GLU A 65 -8.27 4.48 -2.31
C GLU A 65 -9.07 4.94 -1.07
N GLU A 66 -9.59 3.97 -0.32
CA GLU A 66 -10.40 4.16 0.88
C GLU A 66 -10.15 3.03 1.89
N VAL A 67 -10.51 3.27 3.16
CA VAL A 67 -10.33 2.31 4.25
C VAL A 67 -11.25 1.11 4.00
N GLY A 68 -10.69 -0.11 4.06
CA GLY A 68 -11.44 -1.34 3.84
C GLY A 68 -11.82 -1.62 2.38
N SER A 69 -11.25 -0.88 1.42
CA SER A 69 -11.51 -1.12 0.00
C SER A 69 -11.04 -2.51 -0.44
N HIS A 70 -11.78 -3.14 -1.36
CA HIS A 70 -11.34 -4.35 -2.05
C HIS A 70 -10.18 -4.11 -3.02
N SER A 71 -9.89 -2.84 -3.36
CA SER A 71 -8.83 -2.43 -4.27
C SER A 71 -7.62 -1.93 -3.49
N ALA A 72 -6.95 -2.85 -2.77
CA ALA A 72 -5.67 -2.55 -2.13
C ALA A 72 -4.57 -2.42 -3.19
N TRP A 73 -3.75 -1.36 -3.07
CA TRP A 73 -2.59 -1.17 -3.94
C TRP A 73 -1.33 -1.79 -3.39
N CYS A 74 -1.20 -1.82 -2.06
CA CYS A 74 -0.01 -2.34 -1.43
C CYS A 74 -0.28 -2.71 0.02
N PHE A 75 0.34 -3.79 0.48
CA PHE A 75 0.19 -4.36 1.81
C PHE A 75 1.56 -4.61 2.45
N ALA A 76 1.68 -4.41 3.75
CA ALA A 76 2.82 -4.89 4.54
C ALA A 76 2.35 -5.48 5.87
N GLU A 77 2.82 -6.68 6.21
CA GLU A 77 2.60 -7.26 7.53
C GLU A 77 3.30 -6.43 8.61
N GLY A 78 2.61 -6.21 9.73
CA GLY A 78 3.17 -5.50 10.87
C GLY A 78 2.10 -4.90 11.76
N VAL A 79 2.36 -4.78 13.06
CA VAL A 79 1.42 -4.30 14.07
C VAL A 79 1.82 -2.94 14.62
N GLY A 80 0.82 -2.09 14.85
CA GLY A 80 1.04 -0.79 15.48
C GLY A 80 1.73 0.24 14.59
N PHE A 81 1.90 1.45 15.12
CA PHE A 81 2.59 2.57 14.46
C PHE A 81 4.04 2.69 14.99
N PRO A 82 5.03 3.03 14.14
CA PRO A 82 4.91 3.33 12.70
C PRO A 82 4.72 2.09 11.80
N PRO A 83 4.18 2.27 10.58
CA PRO A 83 4.16 1.21 9.57
C PRO A 83 5.57 0.66 9.26
N PRO A 84 5.67 -0.59 8.78
CA PRO A 84 6.94 -1.18 8.39
C PRO A 84 7.69 -0.36 7.33
N PRO A 85 9.01 -0.15 7.48
CA PRO A 85 9.81 0.57 6.49
C PRO A 85 10.09 -0.25 5.20
N ALA A 86 9.84 -1.56 5.23
CA ALA A 86 10.09 -2.50 4.14
C ALA A 86 9.11 -3.68 4.21
N GLY A 87 9.10 -4.55 3.20
CA GLY A 87 8.20 -5.72 3.12
C GLY A 87 6.86 -5.44 2.45
N TRP A 88 6.75 -4.30 1.77
CA TRP A 88 5.56 -3.89 1.02
C TRP A 88 5.38 -4.74 -0.25
N ILE A 89 4.23 -5.43 -0.33
CA ILE A 89 3.82 -6.30 -1.42
C ILE A 89 2.75 -5.56 -2.23
N VAL A 90 2.94 -5.47 -3.54
CA VAL A 90 1.90 -5.01 -4.48
C VAL A 90 1.13 -6.26 -4.94
N PRO A 91 -0.19 -6.35 -4.69
CA PRO A 91 -0.98 -7.47 -5.19
C PRO A 91 -0.85 -7.59 -6.72
N THR A 92 -0.55 -8.78 -7.21
CA THR A 92 -0.57 -9.10 -8.65
C THR A 92 -2.01 -9.42 -9.10
N ASP A 93 -2.27 -9.44 -10.42
CA ASP A 93 -3.61 -9.74 -10.98
C ASP A 93 -4.19 -11.12 -10.54
N GLU A 94 -3.38 -11.98 -9.93
CA GLU A 94 -3.82 -13.22 -9.28
C GLU A 94 -3.95 -12.98 -7.76
N GLU A 95 -5.19 -12.80 -7.30
CA GLU A 95 -5.62 -12.60 -5.90
C GLU A 95 -5.12 -11.33 -5.19
N VAL A 96 -6.02 -10.35 -5.06
CA VAL A 96 -5.89 -9.28 -4.05
C VAL A 96 -6.29 -9.87 -2.70
N PRO A 97 -5.40 -9.91 -1.69
CA PRO A 97 -5.80 -10.29 -0.34
C PRO A 97 -6.80 -9.26 0.17
N VAL A 98 -7.99 -9.73 0.52
CA VAL A 98 -9.03 -8.87 1.10
C VAL A 98 -8.61 -8.47 2.52
N PRO A 99 -8.70 -7.18 2.89
CA PRO A 99 -8.46 -6.72 4.26
C PRO A 99 -9.46 -7.31 5.28
#